data_AF-A0A7C4DTI7-F1
#
_entry.id   AF-A0A7C4DTI7-F1
#
_cell.length_a   1.000
_cell.length_b   1.000
_cell.length_c   1.000
_cell.angle_alpha   90.00
_cell.angle_beta   90.00
_cell.angle_gamma   90.00
#
_symmetry.space_group_name_H-M   'P 1'
#
loop_
_entity.id
_entity.type
_entity.pdbx_description
1 polymer ?
#
loop_
_entity_poly.entity_id
_entity_poly.type
_entity_poly.pdbx_seq_one_letter_code
_entity_poly.pdbx_strand_id
1 'polypeptide(L)' 'MLQDVLSMDELLVPLDFDLITGKFLRRLNRFMVLAKVNCEEVYAHLPNSGRLTKVLCAGETAYFRRRKARAGVKS' A
#
# COMPACT_ATOMS: atom_id res chain seq x y z
N MET A 1 8.47 4.10 -43.55
CA MET A 1 8.29 3.04 -42.54
C MET A 1 8.79 3.54 -41.20
N LEU A 2 7.96 4.22 -40.41
CA LEU A 2 8.25 4.62 -39.03
C LEU A 2 6.87 4.91 -38.38
N GLN A 3 6.09 3.86 -38.13
CA GLN A 3 4.82 3.95 -37.39
C GLN A 3 4.64 2.79 -36.41
N ASP A 4 5.72 2.20 -35.92
CA ASP A 4 5.66 1.31 -34.75
C ASP A 4 5.63 2.16 -33.48
N VAL A 5 4.63 3.03 -33.38
CA VAL A 5 4.26 3.68 -32.13
C VAL A 5 3.49 2.63 -31.35
N LEU A 6 4.20 1.98 -30.43
CA LEU A 6 3.71 0.95 -29.52
C LEU A 6 2.28 1.27 -29.03
N SER A 7 1.29 0.54 -29.55
CA SER A 7 -0.05 0.47 -28.97
C SER A 7 0.11 -0.13 -27.58
N MET A 8 0.05 0.71 -26.54
CA MET A 8 -0.16 0.22 -25.18
C MET A 8 -1.64 -0.10 -25.07
N ASP A 9 -1.99 -1.36 -25.27
CA ASP A 9 -3.34 -1.84 -24.98
C ASP A 9 -3.62 -1.57 -23.49
N GLU A 10 -4.68 -0.81 -23.21
CA GLU A 10 -5.10 -0.52 -21.84
C GLU A 10 -5.60 -1.81 -21.18
N LEU A 11 -4.87 -2.30 -20.16
CA LEU A 11 -5.28 -3.43 -19.35
C LEU A 11 -5.96 -2.94 -18.07
N LEU A 12 -7.28 -3.13 -17.97
CA LEU A 12 -8.03 -2.89 -16.75
C LEU A 12 -7.97 -4.12 -15.84
N VAL A 13 -7.32 -4.00 -14.68
CA VAL A 13 -7.30 -5.03 -13.63
C VAL A 13 -8.09 -4.54 -12.42
N PRO A 14 -9.29 -5.08 -12.14
CA PRO A 14 -10.07 -4.66 -10.99
C PRO A 14 -9.46 -5.17 -9.68
N LEU A 15 -9.51 -4.34 -8.65
CA LEU A 15 -9.20 -4.74 -7.28
C LEU A 15 -10.49 -5.15 -6.57
N ASP A 16 -10.49 -6.28 -5.87
CA ASP A 16 -11.66 -6.86 -5.17
C ASP A 16 -11.94 -6.21 -3.80
N PHE A 17 -11.38 -5.04 -3.54
CA PHE A 17 -11.49 -4.34 -2.27
C PHE A 17 -11.40 -2.83 -2.41
N ASP A 18 -11.99 -2.13 -1.43
CA ASP A 18 -11.89 -0.68 -1.32
C ASP A 18 -10.47 -0.25 -0.98
N LEU A 19 -10.00 0.74 -1.75
CA LEU A 19 -8.73 1.41 -1.54
C LEU A 19 -8.93 2.60 -0.60
N ILE A 20 -8.18 2.62 0.50
CA ILE A 20 -8.17 3.73 1.46
C ILE A 20 -6.88 4.52 1.24
N THR A 21 -6.98 5.82 1.01
CA THR A 21 -5.82 6.69 0.83
C THR A 21 -5.36 7.26 2.17
N GLY A 22 -4.04 7.36 2.36
CA GLY A 22 -3.43 8.01 3.52
C GLY A 22 -2.01 8.45 3.24
N LYS A 23 -1.29 8.84 4.29
CA LYS A 23 0.13 9.22 4.23
C LYS A 23 0.99 8.21 4.95
N PHE A 24 2.07 7.76 4.31
CA PHE A 24 3.09 6.98 4.99
C PHE A 24 3.88 7.89 5.94
N LEU A 25 4.01 7.51 7.22
CA LEU A 25 4.79 8.28 8.20
C LEU A 25 6.18 7.67 8.40
N ARG A 26 6.23 6.38 8.79
CA ARG A 26 7.50 5.66 8.98
C ARG A 26 7.30 4.15 9.01
N ARG A 27 8.36 3.40 8.71
CA ARG A 27 8.40 1.94 8.88
C ARG A 27 8.83 1.60 10.30
N LEU A 28 8.05 0.76 10.98
CA LEU A 28 8.32 0.34 12.36
C LEU A 28 9.21 -0.90 12.41
N ASN A 29 8.93 -1.88 11.54
CA ASN A 29 9.73 -3.08 11.35
C ASN A 29 9.48 -3.65 9.96
N ARG A 30 10.02 -4.84 9.65
CA ARG A 30 9.90 -5.43 8.32
C ARG A 30 8.45 -5.75 7.90
N PHE A 31 7.51 -5.80 8.84
CA PHE A 31 6.10 -6.18 8.63
C PHE A 31 5.10 -5.09 8.99
N MET A 32 5.54 -3.90 9.42
CA MET A 32 4.63 -2.88 9.93
C MET A 32 5.09 -1.45 9.63
N VAL A 33 4.11 -0.60 9.32
CA VAL A 33 4.28 0.84 9.13
C VAL A 33 3.31 1.62 10.01
N LEU A 34 3.70 2.83 10.36
CA LEU A 34 2.83 3.86 10.88
C LEU A 34 2.40 4.76 9.72
N ALA A 35 1.10 5.03 9.63
CA ALA A 35 0.50 5.85 8.58
C ALA A 35 -0.53 6.82 9.17
N LYS A 36 -0.87 7.86 8.43
CA LYS A 36 -1.97 8.78 8.75
C LYS A 36 -3.13 8.57 7.79
N VAL A 37 -4.31 8.21 8.30
CA VAL A 37 -5.54 8.00 7.54
C VAL A 37 -6.66 8.78 8.25
N ASN A 38 -7.43 9.60 7.53
CA ASN A 38 -8.51 10.41 8.13
C ASN A 38 -8.08 11.20 9.38
N CYS A 39 -6.88 11.79 9.33
CA CYS A 39 -6.25 12.51 10.45
C CYS A 39 -5.82 11.66 11.66
N GLU A 40 -6.02 10.35 11.66
CA GLU A 40 -5.60 9.44 12.72
C GLU A 40 -4.33 8.67 12.35
N GLU A 41 -3.49 8.39 13.34
CA GLU A 41 -2.35 7.49 13.19
C GLU A 41 -2.81 6.03 13.29
N VAL A 42 -2.47 5.24 12.27
CA VAL A 42 -2.87 3.83 12.18
C VAL A 42 -1.66 2.94 11.95
N TYR A 43 -1.69 1.75 12.58
CA TYR A 43 -0.75 0.68 12.29
C TYR A 43 -1.23 -0.13 11.09
N ALA A 44 -0.38 -0.30 10.09
CA ALA A 44 -0.70 -1.09 8.91
C ALA A 44 0.35 -2.18 8.67
N HIS A 45 -0.11 -3.36 8.27
CA HIS A 45 0.75 -4.46 7.86
C HIS A 45 1.44 -4.12 6.54
N LEU A 46 2.75 -4.34 6.47
CA LEU A 46 3.56 -4.19 5.27
C LEU A 46 3.84 -5.58 4.66
N PRO A 47 3.14 -5.99 3.59
CA PRO A 47 3.31 -7.30 2.96
C PRO A 47 4.54 -7.32 2.02
N ASN A 48 5.67 -6.80 2.47
CA ASN A 48 6.91 -6.78 1.70
C ASN A 48 8.12 -6.89 2.63
N SER A 49 8.87 -7.98 2.48
CA SER A 49 10.07 -8.26 3.28
C SER A 49 11.29 -7.43 2.84
N GLY A 50 11.26 -6.86 1.65
CA GLY A 50 12.31 -6.00 1.10
C GLY A 50 12.42 -4.64 1.81
N ARG A 51 13.51 -3.91 1.54
CA ARG A 51 13.83 -2.65 2.24
C ARG A 51 12.96 -1.47 1.82
N LEU A 52 12.48 -1.44 0.57
CA LEU A 52 11.60 -0.39 0.02
C LEU A 52 12.11 1.05 0.21
N THR A 53 13.43 1.26 0.26
CA THR A 53 14.05 2.54 0.62
C THR A 53 13.72 3.70 -0.33
N LYS A 54 13.34 3.42 -1.57
CA LYS A 54 12.93 4.43 -2.57
C LYS A 54 11.41 4.61 -2.68
N VAL A 55 10.63 3.74 -2.03
CA VAL A 55 9.17 3.69 -2.17
C VAL A 55 8.48 4.17 -0.89
N LEU A 56 9.09 3.89 0.28
CA LEU A 56 8.58 4.31 1.58
C LEU A 56 9.19 5.64 2.02
N CYS A 57 8.84 6.70 1.31
CA CYS A 57 9.25 8.06 1.67
C CYS A 57 8.19 8.70 2.59
N ALA A 58 8.61 9.24 3.73
CA ALA A 58 7.72 9.88 4.70
C ALA A 58 6.95 11.04 4.04
N GLY A 59 5.64 11.12 4.30
CA GLY A 59 4.74 12.12 3.71
C GLY A 59 4.14 11.73 2.36
N GLU A 60 4.61 10.65 1.73
CA GLU A 60 4.06 10.18 0.47
C GLU A 60 2.67 9.55 0.62
N THR A 61 1.92 9.61 -0.46
CA THR A 61 0.61 8.97 -0.55
C THR A 61 0.77 7.45 -0.54
N ALA A 62 0.02 6.80 0.34
CA ALA A 62 -0.03 5.36 0.46
C ALA A 62 -1.48 4.87 0.36
N TYR A 63 -1.63 3.67 -0.19
CA TYR A 63 -2.91 3.02 -0.40
C TYR A 63 -3.02 1.80 0.51
N PHE A 64 -4.14 1.72 1.23
CA PHE A 64 -4.39 0.72 2.24
C PHE A 64 -5.66 -0.07 1.90
N ARG A 65 -5.69 -1.32 2.33
CA ARG A 65 -6.90 -2.14 2.33
C ARG A 65 -7.33 -2.39 3.77
N ARG A 66 -8.60 -2.16 4.08
CA ARG A 66 -9.16 -2.55 5.38
C ARG A 66 -9.17 -4.07 5.50
N ARG A 67 -8.61 -4.60 6.59
CA ARG A 67 -8.79 -6.00 6.98
C ARG A 67 -9.54 -6.07 8.29
N LYS A 68 -10.55 -6.95 8.36
CA LYS A 68 -11.18 -7.30 9.65
C LYS A 68 -10.10 -7.89 10.56
N ALA A 69 -10.05 -7.46 11.80
CA ALA A 69 -9.21 -8.10 12.80
C ALA A 69 -9.60 -9.59 12.84
N ARG A 70 -8.63 -10.48 12.66
CA ARG A 70 -8.85 -11.89 12.97
C ARG A 70 -8.98 -11.95 14.48
N ALA A 71 -10.12 -12.43 14.99
CA ALA A 71 -10.24 -12.76 16.41
C ALA A 71 -9.05 -13.66 16.76
N GLY A 72 -8.20 -13.22 17.67
CA GLY A 72 -7.03 -13.99 18.06
C GLY A 72 -7.48 -15.30 18.67
N VAL A 73 -7.32 -16.40 17.95
CA VAL A 73 -7.36 -17.73 18.56
C VAL A 73 -6.06 -17.82 19.35
N LYS A 74 -6.15 -17.63 20.67
CA LYS A 74 -5.06 -17.97 21.58
C LYS A 74 -4.91 -19.50 21.50
N SER A 75 -3.77 -19.97 21.02
CA SER A 75 -3.31 -21.34 21.28
C SER A 75 -2.68 -21.42 22.66
#